data_AF-A0A2E7JDW7-F1
#
_entry.id   AF-A0A2E7JDW7-F1
#
_cell.length_a   1.000
_cell.length_b   1.000
_cell.length_c   1.000
_cell.angle_alpha   90.00
_cell.angle_beta   90.00
_cell.angle_gamma   90.00
#
_symmetry.space_group_name_H-M   'P 1'
#
loop_
_entity.id
_entity.type
_entity.pdbx_description
1 polymer ?
#
loop_
_entity_poly.entity_id
_entity_poly.type
_entity_poly.pdbx_seq_one_letter_code
_entity_poly.pdbx_strand_id
1 'polypeptide(L)' 'MVIEVGGIFGILILIGDIYAILNTVQARTTLGVKAAWIAAILLLPVAGLIAWYFFGPREPKVG' A
#
# COMPACT_ATOMS: atom_id res chain seq x y z
N MET A 1 -28.78 0.24 -5.44
CA MET A 1 -28.02 1.27 -6.18
C MET A 1 -26.61 0.75 -6.31
N VAL A 2 -26.18 0.40 -7.53
CA VAL A 2 -24.81 -0.07 -7.77
C VAL A 2 -23.94 1.18 -7.78
N ILE A 3 -23.09 1.32 -6.77
CA ILE A 3 -22.00 2.30 -6.78
C ILE A 3 -21.07 1.90 -7.94
N GLU A 4 -21.07 2.67 -9.02
CA GLU A 4 -20.06 2.55 -10.08
C GLU A 4 -18.71 3.03 -9.54
N VAL A 5 -18.00 2.16 -8.84
CA VAL A 5 -16.62 2.41 -8.36
C VAL A 5 -15.58 2.25 -9.50
N GLY A 6 -16.03 1.97 -10.72
CA GLY A 6 -15.22 1.33 -11.78
C GLY A 6 -14.31 2.21 -12.63
N GLY A 7 -14.20 3.51 -12.39
CA GLY A 7 -13.35 4.40 -13.22
C GLY A 7 -12.23 5.05 -12.42
N ILE A 8 -12.56 6.14 -11.73
CA ILE A 8 -11.59 7.02 -11.09
C ILE A 8 -11.11 6.46 -9.74
N PHE A 9 -12.02 5.93 -8.92
CA PHE A 9 -11.67 5.39 -7.60
C PHE A 9 -10.73 4.19 -7.69
N GLY A 10 -10.95 3.28 -8.66
CA GLY A 10 -10.03 2.17 -8.92
C GLY A 10 -8.62 2.65 -9.30
N ILE A 11 -8.51 3.70 -10.12
CA ILE A 11 -7.21 4.29 -10.49
C ILE A 11 -6.53 4.93 -9.28
N LEU A 12 -7.28 5.65 -8.43
CA LEU A 12 -6.74 6.25 -7.21
C LEU A 12 -6.19 5.19 -6.25
N ILE A 13 -6.92 4.09 -6.07
CA ILE A 13 -6.48 2.95 -5.25
C ILE A 13 -5.21 2.36 -5.84
N LEU A 14 -5.18 2.11 -7.16
CA LEU A 14 -4.01 1.55 -7.84
C LEU A 14 -2.76 2.44 -7.68
N ILE A 15 -2.90 3.76 -7.83
CA ILE A 15 -1.79 4.71 -7.61
C ILE A 15 -1.32 4.62 -6.14
N GLY A 16 -2.26 4.56 -5.20
CA GLY A 16 -1.96 4.38 -3.78
C GLY A 16 -1.22 3.08 -3.49
N ASP A 17 -1.65 1.97 -4.07
CA ASP A 17 -1.02 0.66 -3.89
C ASP A 17 0.41 0.65 -4.42
N ILE A 18 0.64 1.22 -5.60
CA ILE A 18 2.01 1.37 -6.16
C ILE A 18 2.88 2.19 -5.22
N TYR A 19 2.38 3.33 -4.74
CA TYR A 19 3.11 4.17 -3.80
C TYR A 19 3.45 3.42 -2.49
N ALA A 20 2.48 2.69 -1.95
CA ALA A 20 2.63 1.90 -0.73
C ALA A 20 3.69 0.79 -0.89
N ILE A 21 3.67 0.08 -2.01
CA ILE A 21 4.64 -0.99 -2.33
C ILE A 21 6.05 -0.40 -2.48
N LEU A 22 6.21 0.70 -3.23
CA LEU A 22 7.53 1.33 -3.43
C LEU A 22 8.17 1.75 -2.10
N ASN A 23 7.41 2.36 -1.20
CA ASN A 23 7.90 2.72 0.13
C ASN A 23 8.21 1.49 0.99
N THR A 24 7.38 0.45 0.92
CA THR A 24 7.59 -0.80 1.66
C THR A 24 8.89 -1.51 1.23
N VAL A 25 9.16 -1.56 -0.07
CA VAL A 25 10.37 -2.15 -0.63
C VAL A 25 11.62 -1.38 -0.20
N GLN A 26 11.55 -0.06 -0.15
CA GLN A 26 12.66 0.82 0.25
C GLN A 26 12.86 0.91 1.77
N ALA A 27 11.88 0.50 2.57
CA ALA A 27 11.96 0.57 4.02
C ALA A 27 13.11 -0.30 4.60
N ARG A 28 13.74 0.19 5.68
CA ARG A 28 14.81 -0.52 6.40
C ARG A 28 14.24 -1.53 7.41
N THR A 29 13.50 -2.51 6.89
CA THR A 29 12.90 -3.61 7.68
C THR A 29 13.23 -4.97 7.06
N THR A 30 12.90 -6.05 7.77
CA THR A 30 13.17 -7.42 7.34
C THR A 30 12.35 -7.81 6.11
N LEU A 31 12.85 -8.79 5.33
CA LEU A 31 12.16 -9.28 4.14
C LEU A 31 10.75 -9.81 4.46
N GLY A 32 10.59 -10.54 5.56
CA GLY A 32 9.29 -11.10 5.97
C GLY A 32 8.25 -10.01 6.24
N VAL A 33 8.65 -8.89 6.86
CA VAL A 33 7.76 -7.75 7.10
C VAL A 33 7.37 -7.08 5.77
N LYS A 34 8.31 -6.90 4.84
CA LYS A 34 8.00 -6.35 3.51
C LYS A 34 7.01 -7.23 2.76
N ALA A 35 7.27 -8.54 2.73
CA ALA A 35 6.42 -9.50 2.04
C ALA A 35 4.99 -9.52 2.63
N ALA A 36 4.85 -9.48 3.95
CA ALA A 36 3.54 -9.43 4.61
C ALA A 36 2.75 -8.15 4.25
N TRP A 37 3.41 -6.99 4.24
CA TRP A 37 2.77 -5.73 3.86
C TRP A 37 2.38 -5.69 2.38
N ILE A 38 3.26 -6.13 1.48
CA ILE A 38 2.95 -6.22 0.05
C ILE A 38 1.77 -7.16 -0.19
N ALA A 39 1.76 -8.33 0.46
CA ALA A 39 0.64 -9.27 0.37
C ALA A 39 -0.67 -8.65 0.90
N ALA A 40 -0.62 -7.94 2.03
CA ALA A 40 -1.79 -7.28 2.59
C ALA A 40 -2.37 -6.20 1.65
N ILE A 41 -1.52 -5.37 1.03
CA ILE A 41 -1.93 -4.34 0.05
C ILE A 41 -2.57 -5.00 -1.18
N LEU A 42 -1.94 -6.01 -1.76
CA LEU A 42 -2.44 -6.65 -2.99
C LEU A 42 -3.73 -7.46 -2.78
N LEU A 43 -3.87 -8.15 -1.63
CA LEU A 43 -5.06 -8.96 -1.32
C LEU A 43 -6.24 -8.11 -0.83
N LEU A 44 -5.94 -6.98 -0.19
CA LEU A 44 -6.93 -6.07 0.37
C LEU A 44 -6.62 -4.64 -0.11
N PRO A 45 -6.93 -4.25 -1.35
CA PRO A 45 -6.48 -2.97 -1.92
C PRO A 45 -6.88 -1.77 -1.05
N VAL A 46 -8.16 -1.66 -0.70
CA VAL A 46 -8.65 -0.54 0.10
C VAL A 46 -8.16 -0.61 1.55
N ALA A 47 -8.41 -1.74 2.23
CA ALA A 47 -8.09 -1.86 3.66
C ALA A 47 -6.57 -1.94 3.92
N GLY A 48 -5.83 -2.62 3.05
CA GLY A 48 -4.38 -2.73 3.05
C GLY A 48 -3.70 -1.40 2.78
N LEU A 49 -4.18 -0.62 1.80
CA LEU A 49 -3.69 0.75 1.57
C LEU A 49 -3.95 1.66 2.78
N ILE A 50 -5.14 1.60 3.37
CA ILE A 50 -5.47 2.37 4.59
C ILE A 50 -4.57 1.94 5.75
N ALA A 51 -4.43 0.64 6.01
CA ALA A 51 -3.58 0.13 7.08
C ALA A 51 -2.11 0.53 6.87
N TRP A 52 -1.63 0.45 5.63
CA TRP A 52 -0.28 0.86 5.25
C TRP A 52 -0.09 2.37 5.44
N TYR A 53 -1.10 3.19 5.14
CA TYR A 53 -1.01 4.64 5.37
C TYR A 53 -0.76 4.98 6.85
N PHE A 54 -1.30 4.22 7.80
CA PHE A 54 -1.05 4.49 9.22
C PHE A 54 0.19 3.78 9.77
N PHE A 55 0.37 2.50 9.44
CA PHE A 55 1.35 1.63 10.10
C PHE A 55 2.42 1.06 9.15
N GLY A 56 2.32 1.38 7.87
CA GLY A 56 3.20 0.87 6.84
C GLY A 56 4.66 1.29 7.05
N PRO A 57 5.61 0.40 6.74
CA PRO A 57 7.03 0.69 6.86
C PRO A 57 7.42 1.71 5.77
N ARG A 58 8.19 2.72 6.16
CA ARG A 58 8.62 3.82 5.28
C ARG A 58 10.13 3.86 5.17
N GLU A 59 10.59 4.49 4.10
CA GLU A 59 11.99 4.83 3.94
C GLU A 59 12.48 5.68 5.13
N PRO A 60 13.65 5.38 5.72
CA PRO A 60 14.26 6.25 6.72
C PRO A 60 14.54 7.61 6.09
N LYS A 61 14.15 8.71 6.75
CA LYS A 61 14.55 10.04 6.32
C LYS A 61 16.07 10.12 6.40
N VAL A 62 16.73 10.34 5.26
CA VAL A 62 18.16 10.63 5.21
C VAL A 62 18.35 11.95 5.96
N GLY A 63 19.05 11.90 7.08
CA GLY A 63 19.46 13.08 7.86
C GLY A 63 20.66 13.77 7.24
#